data_AF-A0A9P6C719-F1
#
_entry.id   AF-A0A9P6C719-F1
#
_cell.length_a   1.000
_cell.length_b   1.000
_cell.length_c   1.000
_cell.angle_alpha   90.00
_cell.angle_beta   90.00
_cell.angle_gamma   90.00
#
_symmetry.space_group_name_H-M   'P 1'
#
loop_
_entity.id
_entity.type
_entity.pdbx_description
1 polymer ?
#
loop_
_entity_poly.entity_id
_entity_poly.type
_entity_poly.pdbx_seq_one_letter_code
_entity_poly.pdbx_strand_id
1 'polypeptide(L)' 'MVLYVPTSLSSEDSAPTLMWIHGGSFILGSASAAGLDGSALATATNSIVAVVQYRLGAVRALSASALIPLFNQF' A
#
# COMPACT_ATOMS: atom_id res chain seq x y z
N MET A 1 -4.18 -1.16 4.79
CA MET A 1 -4.09 0.14 4.09
C MET A 1 -4.63 1.21 5.02
N VAL A 2 -4.22 2.46 4.83
CA VAL A 2 -4.78 3.63 5.53
C VAL A 2 -5.35 4.56 4.46
N LEU A 3 -6.55 5.08 4.70
CA LEU A 3 -7.20 6.04 3.81
C LEU A 3 -7.17 7.42 4.47
N TYR A 4 -6.74 8.42 3.71
CA TYR A 4 -6.78 9.82 4.09
C TYR A 4 -7.82 10.51 3.21
N VAL A 5 -8.88 11.02 3.85
CA VAL A 5 -9.95 11.78 3.20
C VAL A 5 -9.88 13.21 3.73
N PRO A 6 -9.60 14.20 2.88
CA PRO A 6 -9.55 15.60 3.30
C PRO A 6 -10.96 16.10 3.62
N THR A 7 -11.08 17.02 4.58
CA THR A 7 -12.37 17.58 5.02
C THR A 7 -13.05 18.48 3.98
N SER A 8 -12.36 18.79 2.88
CA SER A 8 -12.90 19.53 1.74
C SER A 8 -13.78 18.67 0.81
N LEU A 9 -13.78 17.34 0.99
CA LEU A 9 -14.58 16.42 0.18
C LEU A 9 -15.82 15.95 0.92
N SER A 10 -16.90 15.78 0.15
CA SER A 10 -18.18 15.20 0.55
C SER A 10 -18.47 13.90 -0.22
N SER A 11 -19.50 13.15 0.19
CA SER A 11 -19.90 11.89 -0.48
C SER A 11 -20.40 12.10 -1.90
N GLU A 12 -20.85 13.30 -2.24
CA GLU A 12 -21.39 13.64 -3.56
C GLU A 12 -20.29 14.07 -4.54
N ASP A 13 -19.07 14.31 -4.05
CA ASP A 13 -17.96 14.75 -4.88
C ASP A 13 -17.35 13.58 -5.67
N SER A 14 -17.18 13.78 -6.97
CA SER A 14 -16.37 12.88 -7.80
C SER A 14 -14.89 13.23 -7.64
N ALA A 15 -14.28 12.74 -6.56
CA ALA A 15 -12.90 13.01 -6.24
C ALA A 15 -11.92 11.98 -6.85
N PRO A 16 -10.76 12.40 -7.36
CA PRO A 16 -9.72 11.48 -7.77
C PRO A 16 -9.19 10.69 -6.58
N THR A 17 -8.73 9.46 -6.85
CA THR A 17 -8.10 8.59 -5.85
C THR A 17 -6.64 8.35 -6.22
N LEU A 18 -5.75 8.53 -5.25
CA LEU A 18 -4.32 8.29 -5.38
C LEU A 18 -3.92 7.10 -4.51
N MET A 19 -3.12 6.20 -5.07
CA MET A 19 -2.55 5.07 -4.34
C MET A 19 -1.06 5.28 -4.12
N TRP A 20 -0.65 5.37 -2.87
CA TRP A 20 0.76 5.49 -2.48
C TRP A 20 1.30 4.13 -2.03
N ILE A 21 2.25 3.61 -2.81
CA ILE A 21 3.03 2.41 -2.50
C ILE A 21 4.36 2.86 -1.89
N HIS A 22 4.61 2.49 -0.64
CA HIS A 22 5.86 2.84 0.03
C HIS A 22 7.06 2.12 -0.61
N GLY A 23 8.22 2.77 -0.59
CA GLY A 23 9.48 2.19 -1.07
C GLY A 23 10.07 1.16 -0.11
N GLY A 24 11.38 0.89 -0.26
CA GLY A 24 12.15 -0.05 0.56
C GLY A 24 12.54 -1.35 -0.15
N SER A 25 12.66 -1.29 -1.49
CA SER A 25 13.20 -2.36 -2.34
C SER A 25 12.52 -3.73 -2.18
N PHE A 26 11.26 -3.74 -1.75
CA PHE A 26 10.51 -4.96 -1.38
C PHE A 26 11.09 -5.75 -0.20
N ILE A 27 12.07 -5.21 0.52
CA ILE A 27 12.74 -5.86 1.65
C ILE A 27 12.20 -5.29 2.97
N LEU A 28 11.96 -3.98 3.03
CA LEU A 28 11.53 -3.26 4.22
C LEU A 28 10.52 -2.16 3.86
N GLY A 29 9.84 -1.61 4.87
CA GLY A 29 8.89 -0.51 4.71
C GLY A 29 7.57 -0.74 5.44
N SER A 30 6.79 0.32 5.57
CA SER A 30 5.44 0.28 6.13
C SER A 30 4.66 1.53 5.70
N ALA A 31 3.37 1.40 5.40
CA ALA A 31 2.38 2.44 5.19
C ALA A 31 2.17 3.32 6.42
N SER A 32 2.64 2.89 7.59
CA SER A 32 2.62 3.66 8.84
C SER A 32 4.02 4.16 9.26
N ALA A 33 5.02 4.03 8.39
CA ALA A 33 6.36 4.55 8.71
C ALA A 33 6.33 6.09 8.79
N ALA A 34 7.20 6.65 9.63
CA ALA A 34 7.37 8.10 9.74
C ALA A 34 7.66 8.70 8.35
N GLY A 35 6.95 9.79 8.02
CA GLY A 35 7.04 10.45 6.71
C GLY A 35 6.07 9.95 5.64
N LEU A 36 5.23 8.96 5.94
CA LEU A 36 4.19 8.44 5.02
C LEU A 36 2.76 8.75 5.48
N ASP A 37 2.60 9.82 6.26
CA ASP A 37 1.29 10.40 6.54
C ASP A 37 0.74 11.04 5.24
N GLY A 38 -0.35 10.47 4.72
CA GLY A 38 -0.97 10.89 3.47
C GLY A 38 -1.86 12.11 3.58
N SER A 39 -2.10 12.66 4.78
CA SER A 39 -3.03 13.78 5.01
C SER A 39 -2.64 15.03 4.23
N ALA A 40 -1.36 15.43 4.26
CA ALA A 40 -0.88 16.61 3.55
C ALA A 40 -1.03 16.46 2.03
N LEU A 41 -0.76 15.27 1.49
CA LEU A 41 -0.96 14.97 0.07
C LEU A 41 -2.45 15.02 -0.30
N ALA A 42 -3.30 14.41 0.51
CA ALA A 42 -4.75 14.39 0.31
C ALA A 42 -5.36 15.80 0.28
N THR A 43 -4.93 16.67 1.19
CA THR A 43 -5.34 18.09 1.21
C THR A 43 -4.78 18.86 0.01
N ALA A 44 -3.49 18.69 -0.30
CA ALA A 44 -2.85 19.44 -1.39
C ALA A 44 -3.42 19.11 -2.78
N THR A 45 -3.86 17.87 -3.00
CA THR A 45 -4.43 17.44 -4.29
C THR A 45 -5.95 17.35 -4.30
N ASN A 46 -6.62 17.69 -3.20
CA ASN A 46 -8.06 17.51 -3.00
C ASN A 46 -8.53 16.10 -3.46
N SER A 47 -7.82 15.07 -2.99
CA SER A 47 -8.01 13.68 -3.43
C SER A 47 -8.09 12.72 -2.24
N ILE A 48 -8.68 11.56 -2.44
CA ILE A 48 -8.57 10.45 -1.48
C ILE A 48 -7.20 9.79 -1.67
N VAL A 49 -6.41 9.66 -0.60
CA VAL A 49 -5.09 9.02 -0.65
C VAL A 49 -5.12 7.70 0.11
N ALA A 50 -4.82 6.61 -0.59
CA ALA A 50 -4.67 5.28 -0.01
C ALA A 50 -3.18 4.94 0.14
N VAL A 51 -2.69 4.84 1.37
CA VAL A 51 -1.34 4.34 1.65
C VAL A 51 -1.43 2.84 1.92
N VAL A 52 -0.82 2.04 1.04
CA VAL A 52 -1.07 0.60 0.98
C VAL A 52 0.04 -0.18 1.66
N GLN A 53 -0.36 -1.15 2.49
CA GLN A 53 0.55 -2.16 3.02
C GLN A 53 0.65 -3.34 2.07
N TYR A 54 1.88 -3.77 1.79
CA TYR A 54 2.15 -4.95 1.00
C TYR A 54 3.20 -5.84 1.69
N ARG A 55 3.21 -7.14 1.33
CA ARG A 55 4.16 -8.10 1.88
C ARG A 55 5.58 -7.80 1.41
N LEU A 56 6.53 -7.98 2.31
CA LEU A 56 7.95 -7.72 2.11
C LEU A 56 8.77 -8.99 2.38
N GLY A 57 10.01 -9.01 1.90
CA GLY A 57 10.96 -10.08 2.15
C GLY A 57 10.56 -11.43 1.55
N ALA A 58 11.14 -12.52 2.06
CA ALA A 58 10.98 -13.87 1.53
C ALA A 58 9.51 -14.33 1.44
N VAL A 59 8.64 -13.81 2.33
CA VAL A 59 7.20 -14.10 2.34
C VAL A 59 6.49 -13.59 1.08
N ARG A 60 7.05 -12.61 0.36
CA ARG A 60 6.57 -12.18 -0.96
C ARG A 60 7.01 -13.11 -2.10
N ALA A 61 8.18 -13.73 -1.99
CA ALA A 61 8.79 -14.52 -3.07
C ALA A 61 8.31 -15.97 -3.15
N LEU A 62 7.32 -16.36 -2.31
CA LEU A 62 6.76 -17.70 -2.34
C LEU A 62 5.85 -17.85 -3.58
N SER A 63 6.44 -18.31 -4.69
CA SER A 63 5.68 -18.79 -5.85
C SER A 63 5.18 -20.21 -5.58
N ALA A 64 3.97 -20.55 -6.05
CA ALA A 64 3.46 -21.93 -6.01
C ALA A 64 4.42 -22.92 -6.69
N SER A 65 5.14 -22.49 -7.72
CA SER A 65 6.17 -23.31 -8.39
C SER A 65 7.39 -23.63 -7.52
N ALA A 66 7.65 -22.87 -6.47
CA ALA A 66 8.69 -23.17 -5.48
C ALA A 66 8.23 -24.23 -4.45
N LEU A 67 6.95 -24.55 -4.39
CA LEU A 67 6.38 -25.60 -3.53
C LEU A 67 6.21 -26.95 -4.24
N ILE A 68 6.15 -26.95 -5.58
CA ILE A 68 6.04 -28.19 -6.39
C ILE A 68 7.20 -29.17 -6.12
N PRO A 69 8.48 -28.75 -5.99
CA PRO A 69 9.58 -29.66 -5.66
C PRO A 69 9.55 -30.23 -4.23
N LEU A 70 8.79 -29.60 -3.32
CA LEU A 70 8.63 -30.07 -1.93
C LEU A 70 7.51 -31.10 -1.80
N PHE A 71 6.53 -31.08 -2.72
CA PHE A 71 5.41 -32.03 -2.74
C PHE A 71 5.76 -33.36 -3.43
N ASN A 72 6.75 -33.36 -4.32
CA ASN A 72 7.25 -34.58 -4.98
C ASN A 72 8.24 -35.40 -4.12
N GLN A 73 8.37 -35.07 -2.84
CA GLN A 73 9.21 -35.79 -1.88
C GLN A 73 8.39 -36.58 -0.84
N PHE A 74 7.08 -36.71 -1.06
CA PHE A 74 6.17 -37.57 -0.29
C PHE A 74 5.36 -38.46 -1.25
#